data_AF-A0A2G2H9W0-F1
#
_entry.id   AF-A0A2G2H9W0-F1
#
_cell.length_a   1.000
_cell.length_b   1.000
_cell.length_c   1.000
_cell.angle_alpha   90.00
_cell.angle_beta   90.00
_cell.angle_gamma   90.00
#
_symmetry.space_group_name_H-M   'P 1'
#
loop_
_entity.id
_entity.type
_entity.pdbx_description
1 polymer ?
#
loop_
_entity_poly.entity_id
_entity_poly.type
_entity_poly.pdbx_seq_one_letter_code
_entity_poly.pdbx_strand_id
1 'polypeptide(L)'
;MEQKKFDVNSLIGFILLGAIGMYWIYSNQPTPEELEKAKIERIQDSIQAIQKVATPIVTQEKTIEVLSDSLKIANAQNDLGSFANSSTISSEGTTVIENDVLRLTIANKGGQIVEAFLKEYTTFHDDPVKLIQDNNALFNINFGTTGNRILNTKDLNFEPTLTKNGESQVLSMKLKVDANRFLEYRYEIKPNDYMLDFGIRSQGLGSVFNTSHPVNLEWDLT
;
A
#
# COMPACT_ATOMS: atom_id res chain seq x y z
N MET A 1 40.03 37.60 5.53
CA MET A 1 38.83 37.18 6.30
C MET A 1 38.47 38.34 7.21
N GLU A 2 37.38 39.05 6.92
CA GLU A 2 36.93 40.16 7.77
C GLU A 2 36.20 39.61 9.00
N GLN A 3 36.65 40.01 10.19
CA GLN A 3 35.96 39.69 11.43
C GLN A 3 34.72 40.58 11.55
N LYS A 4 33.52 40.00 11.46
CA LYS A 4 32.27 40.69 11.79
C LYS A 4 32.29 41.07 13.27
N LYS A 5 32.60 42.33 13.56
CA LYS A 5 32.43 42.91 14.89
C LYS A 5 30.94 42.96 15.19
N PHE A 6 30.57 42.38 16.32
CA PHE A 6 29.19 42.33 16.81
C PHE A 6 28.64 43.76 16.97
N ASP A 7 27.56 44.08 16.27
CA ASP A 7 26.93 45.40 16.32
C ASP A 7 25.97 45.46 17.52
N VAL A 8 26.46 46.05 18.60
CA VAL A 8 25.71 46.24 19.86
C VAL A 8 24.44 47.07 19.63
N ASN A 9 24.43 47.98 18.65
CA ASN A 9 23.25 48.78 18.32
C ASN A 9 22.19 47.92 17.60
N SER A 10 22.61 46.98 16.75
CA SER A 10 21.71 46.01 16.13
C SER A 10 21.12 45.03 17.15
N LEU A 11 21.87 44.63 18.18
CA LEU A 11 21.36 43.78 19.25
C LEU A 11 20.27 44.50 20.08
N ILE A 12 20.53 45.76 20.43
CA ILE A 12 19.56 46.59 21.18
C ILE A 12 18.27 46.79 20.37
N GLY A 13 18.38 47.00 19.05
CA GLY A 13 17.22 47.08 18.16
C GLY A 13 16.39 45.79 18.12
N PHE A 14 17.04 44.63 18.11
CA PHE A 14 16.36 43.33 18.14
C PHE A 14 15.63 43.08 19.47
N ILE A 15 16.23 43.48 20.59
CA ILE A 15 15.61 43.38 21.92
C ILE A 15 14.39 44.30 22.02
N LEU A 16 14.47 45.52 21.49
CA LEU A 16 13.34 46.45 21.46
C LEU A 16 12.19 45.94 20.58
N LEU A 17 12.50 45.38 19.41
CA LEU A 17 11.51 44.73 18.55
C LEU A 17 10.83 43.54 19.24
N GLY A 18 11.61 42.72 19.95
CA GLY A 18 11.08 41.61 20.74
C GLY A 18 10.16 42.08 21.87
N ALA A 19 10.50 43.16 22.57
CA ALA A 19 9.69 43.73 23.64
C ALA A 19 8.35 44.30 23.12
N ILE A 20 8.38 44.99 21.97
CA ILE A 20 7.16 45.49 21.31
C ILE A 20 6.29 44.32 20.82
N GLY A 21 6.90 43.28 20.25
CA GLY A 21 6.20 42.07 19.83
C GLY A 21 5.53 41.33 20.98
N MET A 22 6.22 41.19 22.12
CA MET A 22 5.63 40.60 23.34
C MET A 22 4.49 41.45 23.90
N TYR A 23 4.62 42.78 23.89
CA TYR A 23 3.54 43.67 24.30
C TYR A 23 2.31 43.56 23.38
N TRP A 24 2.53 43.43 22.06
CA TRP A 24 1.45 43.23 21.09
C TRP A 24 0.74 41.89 21.31
N ILE A 25 1.48 40.79 21.51
CA ILE A 25 0.88 39.48 21.80
C ILE A 25 0.10 39.52 23.13
N TYR A 26 0.63 40.18 24.16
CA TYR A 26 -0.06 40.32 25.45
C TYR A 26 -1.33 41.17 25.34
N SER A 27 -1.30 42.24 24.53
CA SER A 27 -2.45 43.13 24.34
C SER A 27 -3.50 42.61 23.35
N ASN A 28 -3.15 41.70 22.44
CA ASN A 28 -4.04 41.09 21.44
C ASN A 28 -4.41 39.63 21.78
N GLN A 29 -4.23 39.18 23.02
CA GLN A 29 -4.71 37.86 23.44
C GLN A 29 -6.25 37.85 23.40
N PRO A 30 -6.88 36.96 22.61
CA PRO A 30 -8.34 36.87 22.55
C PRO A 30 -8.88 36.44 23.91
N THR A 31 -9.92 37.12 24.35
CA THR A 31 -10.57 36.82 25.64
C THR A 31 -11.25 35.43 25.60
N PRO A 32 -11.40 34.74 26.74
CA PRO A 32 -12.00 33.40 26.79
C PRO A 32 -13.39 33.34 26.15
N GLU A 33 -14.17 34.42 26.24
CA GLU A 33 -15.52 34.51 25.65
C GLU A 33 -15.51 34.57 24.11
N GLU A 34 -14.47 35.16 23.48
CA GLU A 34 -14.34 35.18 22.02
C GLU A 34 -13.85 33.85 21.46
N LEU A 35 -13.02 33.13 22.24
CA LEU A 35 -12.63 31.74 21.95
C LEU A 35 -13.81 30.78 22.04
N GLU A 36 -14.74 30.99 22.98
CA GLU A 36 -15.97 30.21 23.06
C GLU A 36 -16.94 30.56 21.92
N LYS A 37 -17.10 31.83 21.57
CA LYS A 37 -17.92 32.24 20.41
C LYS A 37 -17.38 31.69 19.10
N ALA A 38 -16.07 31.74 18.86
CA ALA A 38 -15.45 31.16 17.67
C ALA A 38 -15.55 29.61 17.65
N LYS A 39 -15.55 28.95 18.82
CA LYS A 39 -15.83 27.51 18.92
C LYS A 39 -17.31 27.21 18.64
N ILE A 40 -18.23 28.00 19.16
CA ILE A 40 -19.67 27.84 18.96
C ILE A 40 -20.06 28.11 17.50
N GLU A 41 -19.49 29.12 16.85
CA GLU A 41 -19.69 29.40 15.42
C GLU A 41 -19.11 28.28 14.55
N ARG A 42 -17.89 27.78 14.84
CA ARG A 42 -17.34 26.62 14.12
C ARG A 42 -18.16 25.34 14.33
N ILE A 43 -18.75 25.16 15.51
CA ILE A 43 -19.65 24.05 15.80
C ILE A 43 -20.99 24.24 15.07
N GLN A 44 -21.54 25.45 15.00
CA GLN A 44 -22.79 25.74 14.29
C GLN A 44 -22.64 25.62 12.77
N ASP A 45 -21.52 26.08 12.19
CA ASP A 45 -21.21 25.87 10.77
C ASP A 45 -21.04 24.39 10.44
N SER A 46 -20.42 23.63 11.35
CA SER A 46 -20.30 22.17 11.23
C SER A 46 -21.66 21.47 11.36
N ILE A 47 -22.55 21.93 12.26
CA ILE A 47 -23.89 21.36 12.44
C ILE A 47 -24.82 21.73 11.26
N GLN A 48 -24.72 22.92 10.68
CA GLN A 48 -25.50 23.31 9.50
C GLN A 48 -25.04 22.58 8.23
N ALA A 49 -23.74 22.27 8.10
CA ALA A 49 -23.24 21.41 7.03
C ALA A 49 -23.72 19.96 7.15
N ILE A 50 -23.93 19.46 8.38
CA ILE A 50 -24.43 18.11 8.67
C ILE A 50 -25.98 18.04 8.58
N GLN A 51 -26.71 19.11 8.90
CA GLN A 51 -28.18 19.13 8.83
C GLN A 51 -28.75 19.21 7.40
N LYS A 52 -27.94 19.56 6.38
CA LYS A 52 -28.33 19.39 4.97
C LYS A 52 -28.26 17.94 4.49
N VAL A 53 -27.73 17.02 5.30
CA VAL A 53 -27.62 15.59 4.99
C VAL A 53 -27.92 14.79 6.26
N ALA A 54 -29.17 14.82 6.72
CA ALA A 54 -29.61 13.96 7.82
C ALA A 54 -30.88 13.18 7.45
N THR A 55 -30.68 11.92 7.07
CA THR A 55 -31.60 10.81 7.41
C THR A 55 -31.02 10.12 8.66
N PRO A 56 -31.82 9.62 9.62
CA PRO A 56 -31.34 9.49 10.99
C PRO A 56 -30.84 8.08 11.40
N ILE A 57 -30.05 8.10 12.50
CA ILE A 57 -29.75 7.08 13.54
C ILE A 57 -28.65 6.00 13.31
N VAL A 58 -27.69 5.92 14.27
CA VAL A 58 -27.29 4.75 15.12
C VAL A 58 -25.76 4.61 15.38
N THR A 59 -25.39 4.78 16.67
CA THR A 59 -24.41 4.06 17.54
C THR A 59 -22.87 4.17 17.39
N GLN A 60 -22.25 4.27 18.59
CA GLN A 60 -20.87 4.59 19.00
C GLN A 60 -19.74 3.60 18.63
N GLU A 61 -19.90 2.69 17.67
CA GLU A 61 -18.82 1.74 17.29
C GLU A 61 -17.80 2.34 16.30
N LYS A 62 -18.22 3.33 15.52
CA LYS A 62 -17.43 3.91 14.41
C LYS A 62 -16.16 4.65 14.85
N THR A 63 -16.08 5.14 16.09
CA THR A 63 -14.92 5.93 16.56
C THR A 63 -13.70 5.05 16.87
N ILE A 64 -13.90 3.80 17.30
CA ILE A 64 -12.79 2.88 17.64
C ILE A 64 -12.19 2.27 16.37
N GLU A 65 -13.02 1.93 15.38
CA GLU A 65 -12.54 1.45 14.07
C GLU A 65 -11.69 2.49 13.34
N VAL A 66 -12.13 3.77 13.31
CA VAL A 66 -11.41 4.86 12.64
C VAL A 66 -10.02 5.14 13.25
N LEU A 67 -9.87 5.01 14.58
CA LEU A 67 -8.58 5.12 15.25
C LEU A 67 -7.68 3.91 14.97
N SER A 68 -8.26 2.70 14.90
CA SER A 68 -7.53 1.47 14.57
C SER A 68 -7.01 1.49 13.12
N ASP A 69 -7.82 2.00 12.20
CA ASP A 69 -7.47 2.08 10.78
C ASP A 69 -6.40 3.13 10.53
N SER A 70 -6.47 4.26 11.22
CA SER A 70 -5.42 5.29 11.16
C SER A 70 -4.06 4.77 11.62
N LEU A 71 -4.02 3.96 12.68
CA LEU A 71 -2.78 3.35 13.18
C LEU A 71 -2.24 2.27 12.22
N LYS A 72 -3.11 1.42 11.66
CA LYS A 72 -2.71 0.41 10.67
C LYS A 72 -2.09 1.04 9.42
N ILE A 73 -2.69 2.11 8.91
CA ILE A 73 -2.17 2.85 7.74
C ILE A 73 -0.81 3.47 8.06
N ALA A 74 -0.67 4.11 9.23
CA ALA A 74 0.60 4.71 9.65
C ALA A 74 1.72 3.66 9.79
N ASN A 75 1.42 2.49 10.35
CA ASN A 75 2.37 1.38 10.46
C ASN A 75 2.75 0.83 9.09
N ALA A 76 1.79 0.58 8.21
CA ALA A 76 2.06 0.15 6.84
C ALA A 76 2.93 1.15 6.07
N GLN A 77 2.70 2.45 6.27
CA GLN A 77 3.51 3.51 5.68
C GLN A 77 4.95 3.51 6.20
N ASN A 78 5.14 3.21 7.50
CA ASN A 78 6.46 3.08 8.11
C ASN A 78 7.20 1.82 7.64
N ASP A 79 6.52 0.68 7.58
CA ASP A 79 7.15 -0.61 7.27
C ASP A 79 7.38 -0.77 5.76
N LEU A 80 6.39 -0.45 4.93
CA LEU A 80 6.37 -0.74 3.50
C LEU A 80 6.64 0.48 2.61
N GLY A 81 6.62 1.69 3.18
CA GLY A 81 6.88 2.92 2.43
C GLY A 81 5.91 3.10 1.27
N SER A 82 6.42 3.27 0.05
CA SER A 82 5.61 3.44 -1.16
C SER A 82 4.68 2.24 -1.45
N PHE A 83 4.96 1.06 -0.90
CA PHE A 83 4.13 -0.14 -1.09
C PHE A 83 3.13 -0.38 0.04
N ALA A 84 2.86 0.62 0.89
CA ALA A 84 1.88 0.52 1.98
C ALA A 84 0.49 0.05 1.52
N ASN A 85 0.10 0.35 0.28
CA ASN A 85 -1.18 -0.13 -0.28
C ASN A 85 -1.30 -1.67 -0.25
N SER A 86 -0.18 -2.40 -0.28
CA SER A 86 -0.14 -3.86 -0.07
C SER A 86 -0.87 -4.29 1.20
N SER A 87 -0.83 -3.52 2.29
CA SER A 87 -1.48 -3.92 3.55
C SER A 87 -3.01 -3.80 3.50
N THR A 88 -3.56 -3.13 2.48
CA THR A 88 -5.01 -3.00 2.29
C THR A 88 -5.61 -4.19 1.55
N ILE A 89 -4.77 -4.97 0.86
CA ILE A 89 -5.16 -6.19 0.17
C ILE A 89 -5.10 -7.36 1.15
N SER A 90 -6.14 -8.19 1.18
CA SER A 90 -6.20 -9.39 2.03
C SER A 90 -5.07 -10.37 1.67
N SER A 91 -4.32 -10.83 2.69
CA SER A 91 -3.26 -11.84 2.55
C SER A 91 -3.81 -13.23 2.24
N GLU A 92 -5.02 -13.54 2.71
CA GLU A 92 -5.63 -14.86 2.61
C GLU A 92 -6.38 -15.09 1.29
N GLY A 93 -6.47 -14.06 0.44
CA GLY A 93 -7.17 -14.17 -0.83
C GLY A 93 -6.41 -15.02 -1.84
N THR A 94 -7.14 -15.81 -2.63
CA THR A 94 -6.61 -16.58 -3.76
C THR A 94 -7.47 -16.36 -5.01
N THR A 95 -6.86 -16.55 -6.18
CA THR A 95 -7.54 -16.53 -7.47
C THR A 95 -7.18 -17.79 -8.25
N VAL A 96 -8.18 -18.46 -8.80
CA VAL A 96 -7.99 -19.67 -9.62
C VAL A 96 -8.05 -19.30 -11.10
N ILE A 97 -7.09 -19.81 -11.87
CA ILE A 97 -7.15 -19.83 -13.34
C ILE A 97 -7.03 -21.26 -13.83
N GLU A 98 -7.78 -21.63 -14.86
CA GLU A 98 -7.80 -22.99 -15.36
C GLU A 98 -8.23 -23.08 -16.83
N ASN A 99 -7.79 -24.14 -17.48
CA ASN A 99 -8.27 -24.62 -18.78
C ASN A 99 -8.69 -26.10 -18.65
N ASP A 100 -8.86 -26.80 -19.76
CA ASP A 100 -9.29 -28.21 -19.75
C ASP A 100 -8.25 -29.16 -19.11
N VAL A 101 -6.96 -28.83 -19.12
CA VAL A 101 -5.87 -29.74 -18.74
C VAL A 101 -5.07 -29.32 -17.50
N LEU A 102 -5.12 -28.06 -17.11
CA LEU A 102 -4.33 -27.43 -16.06
C LEU A 102 -5.20 -26.51 -15.20
N ARG A 103 -5.01 -26.56 -13.88
CA ARG A 103 -5.60 -25.62 -12.92
C ARG A 103 -4.53 -25.08 -11.99
N LEU A 104 -4.51 -23.77 -11.82
CA LEU A 104 -3.57 -23.06 -10.94
C LEU A 104 -4.34 -22.25 -9.90
N THR A 105 -3.90 -22.30 -8.65
CA THR A 105 -4.34 -21.41 -7.58
C THR A 105 -3.22 -20.42 -7.29
N ILE A 106 -3.50 -19.12 -7.39
CA ILE A 106 -2.55 -18.03 -7.16
C ILE A 106 -2.95 -17.29 -5.89
N ALA A 107 -2.03 -17.10 -4.96
CA ALA A 107 -2.27 -16.34 -3.74
C ALA A 107 -2.05 -14.84 -3.95
N ASN A 108 -2.87 -14.03 -3.28
CA ASN A 108 -2.65 -12.58 -3.20
C ASN A 108 -1.31 -12.30 -2.53
N LYS A 109 -1.02 -12.98 -1.42
CA LYS A 109 0.29 -12.90 -0.78
C LYS A 109 1.37 -13.53 -1.67
N GLY A 110 2.43 -12.78 -1.95
CA GLY A 110 3.48 -13.19 -2.88
C GLY A 110 3.12 -13.03 -4.35
N GLY A 111 1.83 -12.95 -4.70
CA GLY A 111 1.38 -13.06 -6.07
C GLY A 111 1.74 -14.40 -6.71
N GLN A 112 2.07 -15.43 -5.91
CA GLN A 112 2.71 -16.68 -6.36
C GLN A 112 1.69 -17.82 -6.51
N ILE A 113 2.07 -18.83 -7.31
CA ILE A 113 1.30 -20.06 -7.45
C ILE A 113 1.47 -20.88 -6.16
N VAL A 114 0.35 -21.22 -5.52
CA VAL A 114 0.32 -22.03 -4.30
C VAL A 114 -0.19 -23.44 -4.56
N GLU A 115 -0.91 -23.64 -5.67
CA GLU A 115 -1.30 -24.98 -6.12
C GLU A 115 -1.28 -25.08 -7.64
N ALA A 116 -0.83 -26.22 -8.17
CA ALA A 116 -0.85 -26.53 -9.59
C ALA A 116 -1.28 -27.99 -9.83
N PHE A 117 -2.41 -28.17 -10.51
CA PHE A 117 -3.05 -29.46 -10.77
C PHE A 117 -3.05 -29.79 -12.26
N LEU A 118 -2.62 -31.00 -12.61
CA LEU A 118 -2.75 -31.54 -13.96
C LEU A 118 -4.01 -32.41 -14.01
N LYS A 119 -5.05 -31.94 -14.70
CA LYS A 119 -6.42 -32.52 -14.63
C LYS A 119 -6.51 -33.91 -15.26
N GLU A 120 -5.74 -34.14 -16.31
CA GLU A 120 -5.75 -35.40 -17.08
C GLU A 120 -4.79 -36.47 -16.54
N TYR A 121 -4.11 -36.20 -15.43
CA TYR A 121 -3.15 -37.13 -14.83
C TYR A 121 -3.56 -37.48 -13.41
N THR A 122 -3.54 -38.78 -13.11
CA THR A 122 -3.75 -39.29 -11.77
C THR A 122 -2.48 -39.93 -11.21
N THR A 123 -2.36 -39.91 -9.89
CA THR A 123 -1.37 -40.66 -9.15
C THR A 123 -1.73 -42.15 -9.15
N PHE A 124 -0.87 -42.99 -8.57
CA PHE A 124 -1.15 -44.42 -8.40
C PHE A 124 -2.44 -44.71 -7.60
N HIS A 125 -2.92 -43.75 -6.81
CA HIS A 125 -4.13 -43.86 -6.00
C HIS A 125 -5.35 -43.17 -6.62
N ASP A 126 -5.31 -42.86 -7.92
CA ASP A 126 -6.38 -42.18 -8.67
C ASP A 126 -6.66 -40.71 -8.26
N ASP A 127 -5.84 -40.11 -7.38
CA ASP A 127 -5.90 -38.68 -7.08
C ASP A 127 -5.27 -37.84 -8.21
N PRO A 128 -5.77 -36.62 -8.51
CA PRO A 128 -5.13 -35.74 -9.49
C PRO A 128 -3.66 -35.42 -9.16
N VAL A 129 -2.80 -35.38 -10.18
CA VAL A 129 -1.39 -35.02 -10.00
C VAL A 129 -1.27 -33.53 -9.64
N LYS A 130 -0.61 -33.28 -8.52
CA LYS A 130 -0.30 -31.93 -8.01
C LYS A 130 1.20 -31.70 -8.11
N LEU A 131 1.60 -30.67 -8.87
CA LEU A 131 3.01 -30.28 -9.03
C LEU A 131 3.45 -29.31 -7.94
N ILE A 132 2.55 -28.38 -7.59
CA ILE A 132 2.76 -27.41 -6.51
C ILE A 132 1.68 -27.66 -5.48
N GLN A 133 2.08 -27.86 -4.24
CA GLN A 133 1.22 -28.01 -3.07
C GLN A 133 2.04 -27.83 -1.79
N ASP A 134 1.38 -27.65 -0.64
CA ASP A 134 2.03 -27.69 0.69
C ASP A 134 3.24 -26.73 0.83
N ASN A 135 3.18 -25.57 0.18
CA ASN A 135 4.24 -24.55 0.14
C ASN A 135 5.59 -25.05 -0.39
N ASN A 136 5.58 -26.02 -1.29
CA ASN A 136 6.78 -26.58 -1.90
C ASN A 136 7.36 -25.70 -3.03
N ALA A 137 6.76 -24.54 -3.33
CA ALA A 137 7.27 -23.58 -4.30
C ALA A 137 7.47 -22.20 -3.65
N LEU A 138 8.55 -21.52 -4.02
CA LEU A 138 8.85 -20.17 -3.59
C LEU A 138 9.16 -19.29 -4.81
N PHE A 139 8.48 -18.15 -4.90
CA PHE A 139 8.81 -17.10 -5.86
C PHE A 139 8.97 -15.75 -5.15
N ASN A 140 10.17 -15.19 -5.18
CA ASN A 140 10.48 -13.96 -4.47
C ASN A 140 11.35 -13.02 -5.31
N ILE A 141 10.94 -11.76 -5.38
CA ILE A 141 11.79 -10.68 -5.86
C ILE A 141 12.15 -9.81 -4.66
N ASN A 142 13.46 -9.73 -4.38
CA ASN A 142 14.03 -8.82 -3.41
C ASN A 142 14.46 -7.53 -4.10
N PHE A 143 14.00 -6.37 -3.60
CA PHE A 143 14.35 -5.08 -4.19
C PHE A 143 14.46 -3.97 -3.13
N GLY A 144 15.33 -2.99 -3.42
CA GLY A 144 15.47 -1.79 -2.61
C GLY A 144 14.52 -0.67 -3.06
N THR A 145 14.08 0.16 -2.12
CA THR A 145 13.30 1.38 -2.39
C THR A 145 14.11 2.65 -2.11
N THR A 146 13.70 3.77 -2.71
CA THR A 146 14.32 5.09 -2.46
C THR A 146 14.14 5.56 -1.00
N GLY A 147 13.18 4.99 -0.28
CA GLY A 147 13.01 5.17 1.17
C GLY A 147 13.95 4.30 2.03
N ASN A 148 15.04 3.78 1.47
CA ASN A 148 16.05 2.96 2.15
C ASN A 148 15.48 1.69 2.83
N ARG A 149 14.49 1.06 2.19
CA ARG A 149 13.90 -0.23 2.63
C ARG A 149 14.22 -1.32 1.61
N ILE A 150 14.46 -2.53 2.10
CA ILE A 150 14.54 -3.75 1.29
C ILE A 150 13.24 -4.50 1.49
N LEU A 151 12.54 -4.79 0.41
CA LEU A 151 11.26 -5.50 0.42
C LEU A 151 11.38 -6.81 -0.36
N ASN A 152 10.55 -7.78 0.03
CA ASN A 152 10.44 -9.09 -0.60
C ASN A 152 9.01 -9.28 -1.09
N THR A 153 8.81 -9.63 -2.36
CA THR A 153 7.45 -9.80 -2.90
C THR A 153 6.69 -10.91 -2.20
N LYS A 154 7.36 -11.97 -1.72
CA LYS A 154 6.73 -13.08 -0.97
C LYS A 154 5.99 -12.63 0.29
N ASP A 155 6.36 -11.47 0.84
CA ASP A 155 5.79 -10.90 2.07
C ASP A 155 4.75 -9.79 1.78
N LEU A 156 4.54 -9.45 0.49
CA LEU A 156 3.62 -8.41 0.05
C LEU A 156 2.38 -9.02 -0.60
N ASN A 157 1.28 -8.29 -0.56
CA ASN A 157 0.00 -8.70 -1.12
C ASN A 157 -0.24 -7.97 -2.45
N PHE A 158 -0.59 -8.75 -3.46
CA PHE A 158 -0.88 -8.33 -4.81
C PHE A 158 -2.39 -8.30 -5.01
N GLU A 159 -2.87 -7.26 -5.70
CA GLU A 159 -4.27 -7.15 -6.08
C GLU A 159 -4.53 -7.92 -7.38
N PRO A 160 -5.44 -8.91 -7.39
CA PRO A 160 -5.75 -9.70 -8.57
C PRO A 160 -6.68 -8.97 -9.54
N THR A 161 -6.51 -9.22 -10.83
CA THR A 161 -7.46 -8.83 -11.88
C THR A 161 -7.50 -9.92 -12.94
N LEU A 162 -8.63 -10.63 -13.04
CA LEU A 162 -8.83 -11.68 -14.02
C LEU A 162 -9.52 -11.12 -15.28
N THR A 163 -8.95 -11.42 -16.43
CA THR A 163 -9.46 -11.00 -17.75
C THR A 163 -9.36 -12.15 -18.74
N LYS A 164 -9.93 -11.98 -19.94
CA LYS A 164 -9.79 -12.92 -21.04
C LYS A 164 -9.09 -12.25 -22.23
N ASN A 165 -8.25 -13.01 -22.91
CA ASN A 165 -7.62 -12.63 -24.16
C ASN A 165 -7.99 -13.69 -25.22
N GLY A 166 -9.08 -13.44 -25.96
CA GLY A 166 -9.72 -14.47 -26.76
C GLY A 166 -10.22 -15.62 -25.87
N GLU A 167 -9.72 -16.83 -26.12
CA GLU A 167 -10.03 -18.02 -25.32
C GLU A 167 -9.09 -18.21 -24.11
N SER A 168 -8.01 -17.44 -24.04
CA SER A 168 -7.03 -17.54 -22.94
C SER A 168 -7.52 -16.78 -21.71
N GLN A 169 -7.25 -17.32 -20.52
CA GLN A 169 -7.44 -16.59 -19.26
C GLN A 169 -6.16 -15.85 -18.89
N VAL A 170 -6.29 -14.59 -18.49
CA VAL A 170 -5.16 -13.74 -18.10
C VAL A 170 -5.40 -13.17 -16.71
N LEU A 171 -4.56 -13.57 -15.76
CA LEU A 171 -4.54 -13.04 -14.40
C LEU A 171 -3.39 -12.06 -14.23
N SER A 172 -3.73 -10.82 -13.90
CA SER A 172 -2.78 -9.77 -13.52
C SER A 172 -2.79 -9.63 -12.01
N MET A 173 -1.68 -9.99 -11.35
CA MET A 173 -1.45 -9.72 -9.94
C MET A 173 -0.62 -8.44 -9.82
N LYS A 174 -1.15 -7.38 -9.22
CA LYS A 174 -0.47 -6.08 -9.13
C LYS A 174 -0.11 -5.71 -7.69
N LEU A 175 1.18 -5.54 -7.45
CA LEU A 175 1.70 -4.87 -6.26
C LEU A 175 1.76 -3.37 -6.54
N LYS A 176 0.76 -2.65 -6.04
CA LYS A 176 0.54 -1.23 -6.35
C LYS A 176 1.22 -0.31 -5.35
N VAL A 177 1.83 0.75 -5.88
CA VAL A 177 2.08 2.01 -5.15
C VAL A 177 0.84 2.89 -5.25
N ASP A 178 0.29 3.00 -6.46
CA ASP A 178 -1.00 3.63 -6.76
C ASP A 178 -1.58 3.03 -8.05
N ALA A 179 -2.63 3.63 -8.60
CA ALA A 179 -3.31 3.15 -9.80
C ALA A 179 -2.41 3.03 -11.05
N ASN A 180 -1.38 3.88 -11.17
CA ASN A 180 -0.53 3.98 -12.35
C ASN A 180 0.91 3.50 -12.12
N ARG A 181 1.29 3.24 -10.87
CA ARG A 181 2.62 2.78 -10.47
C ARG A 181 2.53 1.43 -9.76
N PHE A 182 3.05 0.38 -10.40
CA PHE A 182 2.94 -0.98 -9.87
C PHE A 182 3.99 -1.92 -10.45
N LEU A 183 4.21 -3.03 -9.73
CA LEU A 183 4.86 -4.24 -10.23
C LEU A 183 3.76 -5.27 -10.50
N GLU A 184 3.77 -5.88 -11.66
CA GLU A 184 2.74 -6.81 -12.13
C GLU A 184 3.36 -8.17 -12.45
N TYR A 185 2.75 -9.21 -11.90
CA TYR A 185 2.91 -10.58 -12.34
C TYR A 185 1.71 -10.92 -13.23
N ARG A 186 1.99 -11.24 -14.50
CA ARG A 186 0.97 -11.58 -15.48
C ARG A 186 1.08 -13.06 -15.80
N TYR A 187 0.01 -13.78 -15.48
CA TYR A 187 -0.21 -15.18 -15.78
C TYR A 187 -1.17 -15.29 -16.95
N GLU A 188 -0.84 -16.04 -17.99
CA GLU A 188 -1.72 -16.33 -19.11
C GLU A 188 -1.73 -17.83 -19.40
N ILE A 189 -2.93 -18.41 -19.37
CA ILE A 189 -3.19 -19.81 -19.69
C ILE A 189 -4.04 -19.90 -20.95
N LYS A 190 -3.50 -20.60 -21.94
CA LYS A 190 -4.15 -20.86 -23.24
C LYS A 190 -5.07 -22.08 -23.14
N PRO A 191 -6.08 -22.21 -24.01
CA PRO A 191 -6.92 -23.41 -24.03
C PRO A 191 -6.07 -24.66 -24.37
N ASN A 192 -6.35 -25.79 -23.69
CA ASN A 192 -5.71 -27.09 -23.94
C ASN A 192 -4.17 -27.10 -23.89
N ASP A 193 -3.56 -26.21 -23.11
CA ASP A 193 -2.10 -26.10 -22.98
C ASP A 193 -1.67 -26.31 -21.52
N TYR A 194 -0.61 -27.08 -21.31
CA TYR A 194 0.01 -27.26 -19.99
C TYR A 194 1.01 -26.15 -19.67
N MET A 195 1.39 -25.35 -20.66
CA MET A 195 2.32 -24.25 -20.50
C MET A 195 1.62 -23.01 -19.93
N LEU A 196 2.33 -22.34 -19.02
CA LEU A 196 1.94 -21.06 -18.45
C LEU A 196 2.83 -19.96 -19.04
N ASP A 197 2.22 -18.99 -19.68
CA ASP A 197 2.91 -17.76 -20.04
C ASP A 197 2.98 -16.86 -18.79
N PHE A 198 4.20 -16.65 -18.30
CA PHE A 198 4.46 -15.80 -17.13
C PHE A 198 5.34 -14.61 -17.52
N GLY A 199 4.96 -13.42 -17.06
CA GLY A 199 5.71 -12.19 -17.28
C GLY A 199 5.72 -11.29 -16.07
N ILE A 200 6.83 -10.57 -15.88
CA ILE A 200 6.96 -9.53 -14.86
C ILE A 200 7.06 -8.17 -15.55
N ARG A 201 6.22 -7.22 -15.12
CA ARG A 201 6.21 -5.86 -15.66
C ARG A 201 6.22 -4.84 -14.54
N SER A 202 7.14 -3.89 -14.59
CA SER A 202 7.08 -2.68 -13.78
C SER A 202 6.53 -1.51 -14.59
N GLN A 203 5.60 -0.74 -14.03
CA GLN A 203 5.09 0.49 -14.62
C GLN A 203 5.29 1.65 -13.64
N GLY A 204 5.96 2.71 -14.07
CA GLY A 204 6.09 3.96 -13.30
C GLY A 204 6.88 3.86 -11.98
N LEU A 205 7.64 2.79 -11.75
CA LEU A 205 8.40 2.57 -10.50
C LEU A 205 9.83 3.13 -10.49
N GLY A 206 10.24 3.86 -11.54
CA GLY A 206 11.61 4.38 -11.65
C GLY A 206 12.05 5.30 -10.50
N SER A 207 11.11 6.04 -9.89
CA SER A 207 11.39 6.89 -8.70
C SER A 207 11.18 6.16 -7.36
N VAL A 208 10.69 4.93 -7.39
CA VAL A 208 10.35 4.13 -6.21
C VAL A 208 11.45 3.13 -5.92
N PHE A 209 11.99 2.48 -6.95
CA PHE A 209 13.11 1.56 -6.81
C PHE A 209 14.43 2.29 -6.59
N ASN A 210 15.24 1.74 -5.69
CA ASN A 210 16.64 2.13 -5.58
C ASN A 210 17.47 1.26 -6.53
N THR A 211 17.85 1.83 -7.67
CA THR A 211 18.65 1.15 -8.70
C THR A 211 20.09 0.83 -8.26
N SER A 212 20.54 1.36 -7.13
CA SER A 212 21.85 1.00 -6.55
C SER A 212 21.81 -0.32 -5.79
N HIS A 213 20.63 -0.80 -5.42
CA HIS A 213 20.44 -2.14 -4.88
C HIS A 213 20.07 -3.10 -6.01
N PRO A 214 20.80 -4.22 -6.19
CA PRO A 214 20.44 -5.21 -7.20
C PRO A 214 19.06 -5.79 -6.88
N VAL A 215 18.28 -6.03 -7.93
CA VAL A 215 17.03 -6.78 -7.83
C VAL A 215 17.38 -8.25 -7.95
N ASN A 216 17.09 -9.04 -6.91
CA ASN A 216 17.38 -10.47 -6.89
C ASN A 216 16.08 -11.26 -7.04
N LEU A 217 16.08 -12.20 -7.97
CA LEU A 217 15.03 -13.19 -8.12
C LEU A 217 15.48 -14.48 -7.42
N GLU A 218 14.65 -14.95 -6.50
CA GLU A 218 14.77 -16.25 -5.85
C GLU A 218 13.57 -17.09 -6.28
N TRP A 219 13.87 -18.23 -6.91
CA TRP A 219 12.88 -19.19 -7.34
C TRP A 219 13.33 -20.58 -6.92
N ASP A 220 12.44 -21.29 -6.24
CA ASP A 220 12.71 -22.64 -5.73
C ASP A 220 11.47 -23.53 -5.84
N LEU A 221 11.71 -24.82 -6.06
CA LEU A 221 10.71 -25.87 -6.08
C LEU A 221 11.30 -27.10 -5.37
N THR A 222 10.66 -27.49 -4.28
CA THR A 222 11.13 -28.51 -3.33
C THR A 222 10.18 -29.70 -3.23
#